data_AF-K1T7R5-F1
#
_entry.id   AF-K1T7R5-F1
#
_cell.length_a   1.000
_cell.length_b   1.000
_cell.length_c   1.000
_cell.angle_alpha   90.00
_cell.angle_beta   90.00
_cell.angle_gamma   90.00
#
_symmetry.space_group_name_H-M   'P 1'
#
loop_
_entity.id
_entity.type
_entity.pdbx_description
1 polymer ?
#
loop_
_entity_poly.entity_id
_entity_poly.type
_entity_poly.pdbx_seq_one_letter_code
_entity_poly.pdbx_strand_id
1 'polypeptide(L)'
;MIESAGVKTKIERGNRVFPESDKSSDVIWALSKMMKDVGVNVHLNKNVTDVLSDASGVIVKCFDGKDFMGDKCIIATGGLSYPSTGSTGDGYKFAKNMGHTIEETYPSLVPFNIKEEYCKRLQGLSLKNVTLTIKDENG
;
A
#
# COMPACT_ATOMS: atom_id res chain seq x y z
N MET A 1 12.12 -12.26 -9.93
CA MET A 1 10.67 -12.52 -9.78
C MET A 1 9.86 -11.88 -10.91
N ILE A 2 9.84 -10.55 -11.03
CA ILE A 2 9.09 -9.87 -12.10
C ILE A 2 9.67 -10.18 -13.50
N GLU A 3 10.99 -10.15 -13.64
CA GLU A 3 11.66 -10.51 -14.90
C GLU A 3 11.46 -11.98 -15.29
N SER A 4 11.46 -12.89 -14.31
CA SER A 4 11.16 -14.31 -14.55
C SER A 4 9.73 -14.56 -15.01
N ALA A 5 8.80 -13.63 -14.75
CA ALA A 5 7.44 -13.67 -15.30
C ALA A 5 7.34 -13.08 -16.72
N GLY A 6 8.44 -12.53 -17.26
CA GLY A 6 8.54 -11.99 -18.62
C GLY A 6 8.51 -10.46 -18.72
N VAL A 7 8.50 -9.73 -17.61
CA VAL A 7 8.49 -8.27 -17.60
C VAL A 7 9.90 -7.74 -17.39
N LYS A 8 10.52 -7.24 -18.46
CA LYS A 8 11.84 -6.61 -18.39
C LYS A 8 11.81 -5.33 -17.58
N THR A 9 12.89 -5.07 -16.86
CA THR A 9 13.01 -3.88 -16.01
C THR A 9 14.19 -3.00 -16.41
N LYS A 10 14.07 -1.70 -16.11
CA LYS A 10 15.14 -0.71 -16.22
C LYS A 10 15.38 -0.05 -14.87
N ILE A 11 16.63 0.36 -14.66
CA ILE A 11 17.05 1.08 -13.45
C ILE A 11 17.28 2.55 -13.82
N GLU A 12 16.62 3.44 -13.10
CA GLU A 12 16.78 4.89 -13.22
C GLU A 12 17.54 5.50 -12.04
N ARG A 13 17.78 6.81 -12.10
CA ARG A 13 18.40 7.59 -11.03
C ARG A 13 17.77 7.26 -9.67
N GLY A 14 18.63 7.08 -8.67
CA GLY A 14 18.22 6.73 -7.30
C GLY A 14 17.88 5.26 -7.13
N ASN A 15 18.39 4.37 -8.00
CA ASN A 15 18.11 2.92 -7.99
C ASN A 15 16.62 2.58 -8.08
N ARG A 16 15.85 3.45 -8.73
CA ARG A 16 14.41 3.24 -8.94
C ARG A 16 14.25 2.25 -10.10
N VAL A 17 13.50 1.18 -9.85
CA VAL A 17 13.27 0.12 -10.85
C VAL A 17 11.89 0.30 -11.46
N PHE A 18 11.83 0.31 -12.79
CA PHE A 18 10.59 0.45 -13.55
C PHE A 18 10.48 -0.67 -14.60
N PRO A 19 9.26 -1.06 -15.01
CA PRO A 19 9.09 -1.82 -16.24
C PRO A 19 9.69 -1.04 -17.41
N GLU A 20 10.37 -1.72 -18.35
CA GLU A 20 10.90 -1.04 -19.54
C GLU A 20 9.81 -0.31 -20.34
N SER A 21 8.58 -0.84 -20.31
CA SER A 21 7.39 -0.31 -20.96
C SER A 21 6.80 0.96 -20.33
N ASP A 22 7.27 1.36 -19.14
CA ASP A 22 6.68 2.42 -18.31
C ASP A 22 5.22 2.19 -17.89
N LYS A 23 4.73 0.95 -17.98
CA LYS A 23 3.34 0.61 -17.62
C LYS A 23 3.27 -0.19 -16.32
N SER A 24 2.57 0.35 -15.32
CA SER A 24 2.31 -0.36 -14.06
C SER A 24 1.49 -1.65 -14.26
N SER A 25 0.66 -1.71 -15.31
CA SER A 25 -0.13 -2.89 -15.66
C SER A 25 0.71 -4.14 -15.87
N ASP A 26 1.97 -4.00 -16.30
CA ASP A 26 2.84 -5.14 -16.57
C ASP A 26 3.26 -5.83 -15.27
N VAL A 27 3.49 -5.05 -14.21
CA VAL A 27 3.77 -5.59 -12.87
C VAL A 27 2.54 -6.32 -12.31
N ILE A 28 1.36 -5.72 -12.46
CA ILE A 28 0.09 -6.33 -12.04
C ILE A 28 -0.13 -7.65 -12.77
N TRP A 29 0.08 -7.67 -14.08
CA TRP A 29 -0.04 -8.87 -14.90
C TRP A 29 0.94 -9.96 -14.45
N ALA A 30 2.21 -9.61 -14.24
CA ALA A 30 3.24 -10.55 -13.81
C ALA A 30 2.85 -11.26 -12.50
N LEU A 31 2.46 -10.48 -11.48
CA LEU A 31 2.06 -11.04 -10.18
C LEU A 31 0.76 -11.85 -10.29
N SER A 32 -0.22 -11.37 -11.06
CA SER A 32 -1.48 -12.10 -11.29
C SER A 32 -1.26 -13.44 -11.99
N LYS A 33 -0.37 -13.46 -12.98
CA LYS A 33 0.03 -14.69 -13.67
C LYS A 33 0.70 -15.66 -12.71
N MET A 34 1.66 -15.20 -11.91
CA MET A 34 2.35 -16.05 -10.93
C MET A 34 1.40 -16.67 -9.91
N MET A 35 0.41 -15.91 -9.42
CA MET A 35 -0.64 -16.43 -8.54
C MET A 35 -1.49 -17.51 -9.24
N LYS A 36 -1.86 -17.27 -10.50
CA LYS A 36 -2.64 -18.22 -11.29
C LYS A 36 -1.87 -19.52 -11.55
N ASP A 37 -0.59 -19.43 -11.88
CA ASP A 37 0.25 -20.58 -12.23
C ASP A 37 0.41 -21.57 -11.05
N VAL A 38 0.27 -21.10 -9.81
CA VAL A 38 0.30 -21.92 -8.60
C VAL A 38 -1.09 -22.22 -8.01
N GLY A 39 -2.17 -21.83 -8.71
CA GLY A 39 -3.55 -22.16 -8.33
C GLY A 39 -4.14 -21.34 -7.18
N VAL A 40 -3.67 -20.12 -6.94
CA VAL A 40 -4.28 -19.22 -5.94
C VAL A 40 -5.68 -18.78 -6.39
N ASN A 41 -6.66 -18.90 -5.49
CA ASN A 41 -8.01 -18.38 -5.69
C ASN A 41 -8.07 -16.89 -5.30
N VAL A 42 -8.44 -16.03 -6.26
CA VAL A 42 -8.55 -14.57 -6.05
C VAL A 42 -10.01 -14.16 -6.04
N HIS A 43 -10.47 -13.58 -4.92
CA HIS A 43 -11.83 -13.06 -4.75
C HIS A 43 -11.81 -11.53 -4.75
N LEU A 44 -12.23 -10.93 -5.87
CA LEU A 44 -12.36 -9.47 -6.01
C LEU A 44 -13.74 -8.99 -5.55
N ASN A 45 -13.88 -7.67 -5.34
CA ASN A 45 -15.12 -7.04 -4.87
C ASN A 45 -15.65 -7.68 -3.57
N LYS A 46 -14.72 -8.10 -2.72
CA LYS A 46 -14.99 -8.87 -1.52
C LYS A 46 -14.52 -8.07 -0.31
N ASN A 47 -15.46 -7.35 0.31
CA ASN A 47 -15.16 -6.49 1.44
C ASN A 47 -15.11 -7.32 2.74
N VAL A 48 -13.96 -7.33 3.41
CA VAL A 48 -13.74 -7.99 4.70
C VAL A 48 -14.07 -7.00 5.81
N THR A 49 -14.93 -7.40 6.75
CA THR A 49 -15.42 -6.53 7.82
C THR A 49 -14.77 -6.80 9.17
N ASP A 50 -14.27 -8.01 9.38
CA ASP A 50 -13.55 -8.44 10.58
C ASP A 50 -12.71 -9.70 10.34
N VAL A 51 -11.75 -9.94 11.23
CA VAL A 51 -10.95 -11.18 11.26
C VAL A 51 -10.94 -11.70 12.70
N LEU A 52 -11.42 -12.92 12.88
CA LEU A 52 -11.50 -13.60 14.18
C LEU A 52 -10.54 -14.78 14.18
N SER A 53 -9.77 -14.96 15.25
CA SER A 53 -8.84 -16.08 15.37
C SER A 53 -8.82 -16.65 16.78
N ASP A 54 -8.75 -17.97 16.88
CA ASP A 54 -8.54 -18.70 18.13
C ASP A 54 -7.67 -19.95 17.90
N ALA A 55 -7.63 -20.86 18.89
CA ALA A 55 -6.85 -22.10 18.79
C ALA A 55 -7.31 -23.04 17.67
N SER A 56 -8.51 -22.86 17.12
CA SER A 56 -9.11 -23.69 16.08
C SER A 56 -8.90 -23.17 14.66
N GLY A 57 -8.39 -21.93 14.50
CA GLY A 57 -8.07 -21.33 13.20
C GLY A 57 -8.51 -19.88 13.09
N VAL A 58 -8.78 -19.44 11.85
CA VAL A 58 -9.17 -18.07 11.50
C VAL A 58 -10.47 -18.06 10.72
N ILE A 59 -11.36 -17.12 11.05
CA ILE A 59 -12.58 -16.79 10.33
C ILE A 59 -12.47 -15.36 9.80
N VAL A 60 -12.56 -15.20 8.48
CA VAL A 60 -12.57 -13.91 7.79
C VAL A 60 -14.02 -13.52 7.47
N LYS A 61 -14.53 -12.53 8.20
CA LYS A 61 -15.91 -12.05 8.06
C LYS A 61 -16.04 -11.14 6.85
N CYS A 62 -17.02 -11.42 6.00
CA CYS A 62 -17.26 -10.66 4.78
C CYS A 62 -18.59 -9.91 4.84
N PHE A 63 -18.66 -8.73 4.21
CA PHE A 63 -19.85 -7.88 4.22
C PHE A 63 -21.11 -8.57 3.65
N ASP A 64 -20.93 -9.43 2.65
CA ASP A 64 -22.00 -10.21 2.01
C ASP A 64 -22.39 -11.48 2.78
N GLY A 65 -21.82 -11.71 3.97
CA GLY A 65 -22.06 -12.87 4.82
C GLY A 65 -21.43 -14.18 4.32
N LYS A 66 -20.72 -14.17 3.19
CA LYS A 66 -20.02 -15.35 2.68
C LYS A 66 -18.58 -15.36 3.22
N ASP A 67 -18.45 -15.80 4.47
CA ASP A 67 -17.20 -15.83 5.21
C ASP A 67 -16.21 -16.89 4.69
N PHE A 68 -14.93 -16.70 5.00
CA PHE A 68 -13.89 -17.70 4.75
C PHE A 68 -13.35 -18.27 6.06
N MET A 69 -12.93 -19.53 6.04
CA MET A 69 -12.26 -20.21 7.15
C MET A 69 -10.91 -20.73 6.69
N GLY A 70 -9.90 -20.72 7.56
CA GLY A 70 -8.60 -21.30 7.28
C GLY A 70 -7.69 -21.35 8.49
N ASP A 71 -6.55 -22.02 8.37
CA ASP A 71 -5.63 -22.22 9.49
C ASP A 71 -4.83 -20.96 9.83
N LYS A 72 -4.61 -20.09 8.84
CA LYS A 72 -3.75 -18.90 8.93
C LYS A 72 -4.32 -17.76 8.09
N CYS A 73 -4.10 -16.53 8.53
CA CYS A 73 -4.45 -15.32 7.81
C CYS A 73 -3.27 -14.34 7.79
N ILE A 74 -3.03 -13.72 6.63
CA ILE A 74 -2.07 -12.64 6.47
C ILE A 74 -2.85 -11.37 6.16
N ILE A 75 -2.72 -10.36 7.02
CA ILE A 75 -3.35 -9.06 6.83
C ILE A 75 -2.41 -8.19 5.98
N ALA A 76 -2.85 -7.88 4.75
CA ALA A 76 -2.09 -7.09 3.78
C ALA A 76 -2.93 -5.94 3.19
N THR A 77 -3.70 -5.25 4.03
CA THR A 77 -4.72 -4.24 3.65
C THR A 77 -4.15 -2.84 3.36
N GLY A 78 -2.82 -2.67 3.33
CA GLY A 78 -2.19 -1.36 3.23
C GLY A 78 -2.37 -0.49 4.48
N GLY A 79 -2.15 0.82 4.34
CA GLY A 79 -2.19 1.80 5.42
C GLY A 79 -3.42 2.70 5.39
N LEU A 80 -3.21 4.01 5.63
CA LEU A 80 -4.25 5.05 5.65
C LEU A 80 -4.14 6.09 4.51
N SER A 81 -3.05 6.05 3.74
CA SER A 81 -2.85 6.96 2.61
C SER A 81 -3.74 6.58 1.43
N TYR A 82 -4.27 7.57 0.70
CA TYR A 82 -5.07 7.35 -0.52
C TYR A 82 -6.25 6.37 -0.31
N PRO A 83 -7.21 6.64 0.59
CA PRO A 83 -8.28 5.70 0.91
C PRO A 83 -9.16 5.33 -0.29
N SER A 84 -9.23 6.17 -1.32
CA SER A 84 -9.94 5.87 -2.58
C SER A 84 -9.36 4.69 -3.35
N THR A 85 -8.14 4.24 -3.06
CA THR A 85 -7.54 3.04 -3.65
C THR A 85 -7.83 1.76 -2.85
N GLY A 86 -8.47 1.88 -1.67
CA GLY A 86 -8.86 0.77 -0.81
C GLY A 86 -8.11 0.68 0.52
N SER A 87 -7.04 1.46 0.73
CA SER A 87 -6.31 1.51 2.02
C SER A 87 -7.02 2.42 3.02
N THR A 88 -8.05 1.89 3.69
CA THR A 88 -8.93 2.60 4.63
C THR A 88 -8.60 2.36 6.10
N GLY A 89 -7.55 1.59 6.38
CA GLY A 89 -7.10 1.30 7.75
C GLY A 89 -7.73 0.07 8.40
N ASP A 90 -8.42 -0.78 7.63
CA ASP A 90 -9.14 -1.94 8.15
C ASP A 90 -8.21 -2.92 8.90
N GLY A 91 -6.99 -3.13 8.39
CA GLY A 91 -5.99 -3.98 9.05
C GLY A 91 -5.60 -3.53 10.45
N TYR A 92 -5.56 -2.22 10.72
CA TYR A 92 -5.29 -1.71 12.08
C TYR A 92 -6.44 -2.05 13.02
N LYS A 93 -7.68 -1.95 12.54
CA LYS A 93 -8.88 -2.37 13.30
C LYS A 93 -8.82 -3.86 13.63
N PHE A 94 -8.51 -4.70 12.64
CA PHE A 94 -8.41 -6.15 12.84
C PHE A 94 -7.32 -6.50 13.86
N ALA A 95 -6.13 -5.92 13.71
CA ALA A 95 -5.02 -6.12 14.63
C ALA A 95 -5.38 -5.69 16.07
N LYS A 96 -6.02 -4.51 16.23
CA LYS A 96 -6.50 -4.03 17.53
C LYS A 96 -7.52 -4.96 18.16
N ASN A 97 -8.47 -5.48 17.38
CA ASN A 97 -9.48 -6.44 17.86
C ASN A 97 -8.85 -7.76 18.34
N MET A 98 -7.72 -8.16 17.74
CA MET A 98 -6.93 -9.32 18.18
C MET A 98 -5.98 -9.02 19.35
N GLY A 99 -6.05 -7.82 19.94
CA GLY A 99 -5.28 -7.43 21.12
C GLY A 99 -3.91 -6.81 20.83
N HIS A 100 -3.59 -6.49 19.57
CA HIS A 100 -2.37 -5.75 19.25
C HIS A 100 -2.47 -4.27 19.59
N THR A 101 -1.35 -3.67 20.00
CA THR A 101 -1.20 -2.22 20.09
C THR A 101 -0.99 -1.63 18.71
N ILE A 102 -1.70 -0.54 18.41
CA ILE A 102 -1.50 0.25 17.19
C ILE A 102 -0.80 1.54 17.58
N GLU A 103 0.40 1.75 17.05
CA GLU A 103 1.14 3.01 17.18
C GLU A 103 0.39 4.15 16.50
N GLU A 104 0.57 5.37 17.02
CA GLU A 104 -0.05 6.56 16.42
C GLU A 104 0.49 6.77 15.00
N THR A 105 -0.42 6.94 14.05
CA THR A 105 -0.08 7.08 12.64
C THR A 105 -0.01 8.54 12.23
N TYR A 106 1.03 8.90 11.50
CA TYR A 106 1.20 10.24 10.94
C TYR A 106 1.34 10.18 9.41
N PRO A 107 0.90 11.22 8.68
CA PRO A 107 1.18 11.33 7.26
C PRO A 107 2.69 11.37 7.01
N SER A 108 3.16 10.64 6.01
CA SER A 108 4.56 10.63 5.57
C SER A 108 4.64 10.73 4.06
N LEU A 109 5.74 11.31 3.55
CA LEU A 109 5.95 11.60 2.12
C LEU A 109 4.83 12.45 1.50
N VAL A 110 4.28 13.37 2.29
CA VAL A 110 3.22 14.31 1.85
C VAL A 110 3.83 15.64 1.40
N PRO A 111 3.16 16.37 0.47
CA PRO A 111 3.56 17.73 0.15
C PRO A 111 3.39 18.66 1.36
N PHE A 112 4.24 19.67 1.46
CA PHE A 112 4.09 20.74 2.44
C PHE A 112 3.13 21.80 1.92
N ASN A 113 2.19 22.22 2.76
CA ASN A 113 1.40 23.41 2.53
C ASN A 113 2.14 24.61 3.12
N ILE A 114 2.28 25.68 2.33
CA ILE A 114 2.89 26.93 2.77
C ILE A 114 1.86 28.06 2.72
N LYS A 115 2.06 29.11 3.51
CA LYS A 115 1.15 30.27 3.54
C LYS A 115 1.46 31.27 2.43
N GLU A 116 2.69 31.24 1.93
CA GLU A 116 3.21 32.19 0.97
C GLU A 116 2.79 31.88 -0.46
N GLU A 117 2.61 32.93 -1.26
CA GLU A 117 2.09 32.82 -2.62
C GLU A 117 3.14 32.42 -3.67
N TYR A 118 4.44 32.40 -3.31
CA TYR A 118 5.50 32.18 -4.29
C TYR A 118 5.47 30.78 -4.91
N CYS A 119 5.04 29.75 -4.16
CA CYS A 119 4.90 28.41 -4.73
C CYS A 119 3.87 28.36 -5.86
N LYS A 120 2.76 29.11 -5.76
CA LYS A 120 1.78 29.21 -6.84
C LYS A 120 2.38 29.88 -8.08
N ARG A 121 3.15 30.95 -7.88
CA ARG A 121 3.83 31.68 -8.96
C ARG A 121 4.93 30.87 -9.65
N LEU A 122 5.50 29.88 -8.96
CA LEU A 122 6.60 29.03 -9.43
C LEU A 122 6.14 27.61 -9.79
N GLN A 123 4.85 27.38 -9.97
CA GLN A 123 4.32 26.05 -10.27
C GLN A 123 4.98 25.45 -11.53
N GLY A 124 5.43 24.20 -11.41
CA GLY A 124 6.14 23.48 -12.47
C GLY A 124 7.66 23.63 -12.44
N LEU A 125 8.20 24.60 -11.68
CA LEU A 125 9.64 24.71 -11.47
C LEU A 125 10.16 23.53 -10.63
N SER A 126 11.07 22.74 -11.18
CA SER A 126 11.75 21.65 -10.48
C SER A 126 13.19 22.05 -10.16
N LEU A 127 13.49 22.26 -8.88
CA LEU A 127 14.85 22.52 -8.41
C LEU A 127 15.62 21.19 -8.27
N LYS A 128 16.87 21.16 -8.73
CA LYS A 128 17.75 19.99 -8.61
C LYS A 128 18.86 20.29 -7.60
N ASN A 129 19.27 19.27 -6.84
CA ASN A 129 20.40 19.33 -5.91
C ASN A 129 20.24 20.41 -4.81
N VAL A 130 19.07 20.46 -4.20
CA VAL A 130 18.76 21.38 -3.09
C VAL A 130 18.67 20.62 -1.77
N THR A 131 18.94 21.32 -0.66
CA THR A 131 18.71 20.84 0.70
C THR A 131 17.52 21.58 1.29
N LEU A 132 16.59 20.82 1.89
CA LEU A 132 15.52 21.37 2.72
C LEU A 132 15.87 21.08 4.18
N THR A 133 15.74 22.09 5.03
CA THR A 133 15.96 21.97 6.48
C THR A 133 14.70 22.42 7.20
N ILE A 134 14.24 21.59 8.13
CA ILE A 134 13.17 21.95 9.07
C ILE A 134 13.87 22.32 10.38
N LYS A 135 13.51 23.48 10.93
CA LYS A 135 14.05 24.02 12.17
C LYS A 135 12.97 24.02 13.24
N ASP A 136 13.39 23.83 14.49
CA ASP A 136 12.49 24.03 15.62
C ASP A 136 12.48 25.52 16.03
N GLU A 137 11.83 25.82 17.16
CA GLU A 137 11.74 27.19 17.68
C GLU A 137 13.10 27.77 18.10
N ASN A 138 14.10 26.92 18.34
CA ASN A 138 15.45 27.27 18.78
C ASN A 138 16.49 27.29 17.64
N GLY A 139 16.15 26.79 16.46
CA GLY A 139 16.93 26.95 15.22
C GLY A 139 17.27 25.66 14.49
#